data_AF-A0AA37T7B8-F1
#
_entry.id   AF-A0AA37T7B8-F1
#
_cell.length_a   1.000
_cell.length_b   1.000
_cell.length_c   1.000
_cell.angle_alpha   90.00
_cell.angle_beta   90.00
_cell.angle_gamma   90.00
#
_symmetry.space_group_name_H-M   'P 1'
#
loop_
_entity.id
_entity.type
_entity.pdbx_description
1 polymer ?
#
loop_
_entity_poly.entity_id
_entity_poly.type
_entity_poly.pdbx_seq_one_letter_code
_entity_poly.pdbx_strand_id
1 'polypeptide(L)'
;MNMIPTVSVRHNRHDGNVAPHVTLGPSYIDRQPAPLAPRTVAQILLDRDAALAEREALEASRADLVLNGSAEDLLALDTRIALAKIKQDQAETQHAVAISAEAEARAEAEAEQVRRRALRKAGMKASAEVAKLADQYLAMATALADLLGRLREHERVIAEANQNLPEGAEPVPPGEPHNGNPGTPSYYETQYDVVRLNPDGSRAGVTSTPGKLVEKRIPKEVCIPATPSIPHTPLSGRPYLPGLGADASPIWGARHYINGETR
;
A
#
# COMPACT_ATOMS: atom_id res chain seq x y z
N MET A 1 10.70 -36.22 -10.67
CA MET A 1 9.27 -36.60 -10.68
C MET A 1 8.46 -35.32 -10.54
N ASN A 2 7.67 -34.96 -11.54
CA ASN A 2 6.84 -33.75 -11.49
C ASN A 2 5.62 -34.01 -10.61
N MET A 3 5.55 -33.41 -9.43
CA MET A 3 4.36 -33.46 -8.58
C MET A 3 3.26 -32.57 -9.18
N ILE A 4 2.12 -33.17 -9.46
CA ILE A 4 0.90 -32.45 -9.85
C ILE A 4 0.28 -31.90 -8.56
N PRO A 5 0.07 -30.58 -8.42
CA PRO A 5 -0.59 -30.03 -7.24
C PRO A 5 -2.06 -30.43 -7.21
N THR A 6 -2.49 -31.06 -6.12
CA THR A 6 -3.88 -31.44 -5.89
C THR A 6 -4.65 -30.24 -5.32
N VAL A 7 -5.62 -29.72 -6.08
CA VAL A 7 -6.49 -28.62 -5.64
C VAL A 7 -7.75 -29.19 -5.01
N SER A 8 -7.98 -28.92 -3.72
CA SER A 8 -9.24 -29.24 -3.03
C SER A 8 -10.07 -27.97 -2.86
N VAL A 9 -11.19 -27.87 -3.58
CA VAL A 9 -12.14 -26.76 -3.45
C VAL A 9 -13.22 -27.17 -2.46
N ARG A 10 -13.22 -26.59 -1.25
CA ARG A 10 -14.34 -26.75 -0.31
C ARG A 10 -15.37 -25.65 -0.55
N HIS A 11 -16.61 -26.05 -0.82
CA HIS A 11 -17.76 -25.15 -0.85
C HIS A 11 -18.17 -24.80 0.60
N ASN A 12 -17.98 -23.55 1.01
CA ASN A 12 -18.60 -23.02 2.22
C ASN A 12 -19.97 -22.43 1.85
N ARG A 13 -21.03 -22.94 2.47
CA ARG A 13 -22.42 -22.71 2.07
C ARG A 13 -23.02 -21.36 2.50
N HIS A 14 -22.22 -20.42 3.02
CA HIS A 14 -22.80 -19.26 3.72
C HIS A 14 -22.45 -17.84 3.26
N ASP A 15 -21.48 -17.60 2.39
CA ASP A 15 -21.27 -16.25 1.85
C ASP A 15 -20.84 -16.35 0.39
N GLY A 16 -21.54 -15.65 -0.50
CA GLY A 16 -21.38 -15.69 -1.96
C GLY A 16 -20.06 -15.14 -2.50
N ASN A 17 -18.97 -15.16 -1.72
CA ASN A 17 -17.63 -14.76 -2.15
C ASN A 17 -16.71 -15.98 -2.23
N VAL A 18 -16.50 -16.47 -3.45
CA VAL A 18 -15.55 -17.55 -3.75
C VAL A 18 -14.15 -16.96 -3.86
N ALA A 19 -13.46 -16.82 -2.74
CA ALA A 19 -12.00 -16.68 -2.76
C ALA A 19 -11.38 -18.09 -2.76
N PRO A 20 -10.65 -18.52 -3.80
CA PRO A 20 -9.96 -19.81 -3.80
C PRO A 20 -8.83 -19.78 -2.76
N HIS A 21 -9.08 -20.33 -1.57
CA HIS A 21 -8.04 -20.51 -0.57
C HIS A 21 -7.20 -21.73 -0.95
N VAL A 22 -6.01 -21.50 -1.52
CA VAL A 22 -5.02 -22.56 -1.75
C VAL A 22 -4.34 -22.84 -0.42
N THR A 23 -4.85 -23.81 0.34
CA THR A 23 -4.07 -24.40 1.44
C THR A 23 -3.17 -25.47 0.85
N LEU A 24 -1.86 -25.21 0.82
CA LEU A 24 -0.85 -26.26 0.66
C LEU A 24 -0.98 -27.18 1.89
N GLY A 25 -1.62 -28.33 1.71
CA GLY A 25 -1.66 -29.36 2.75
C GLY A 25 -0.23 -29.77 3.14
N PRO A 26 -0.03 -30.28 4.37
CA PRO A 26 1.28 -30.74 4.82
C PRO A 26 1.78 -31.82 3.87
N SER A 27 2.76 -31.48 3.05
CA SER A 27 3.47 -32.42 2.22
C SER A 27 4.07 -33.47 3.15
N TYR A 28 3.79 -34.75 2.88
CA TYR A 28 4.57 -35.86 3.39
C TYR A 28 5.96 -35.73 2.77
N ILE A 29 6.79 -34.86 3.36
CA ILE A 29 8.21 -34.81 3.12
C ILE A 29 8.73 -36.12 3.71
N ASP A 30 9.21 -37.01 2.86
CA ASP A 30 10.14 -38.07 3.23
C ASP A 30 11.15 -37.43 4.19
N ARG A 31 11.07 -37.77 5.47
CA ARG A 31 12.03 -37.30 6.47
C ARG A 31 13.35 -37.99 6.13
N GLN A 32 14.10 -37.43 5.19
CA GLN A 32 15.54 -37.60 5.17
C GLN A 32 16.02 -37.33 6.60
N PRO A 33 16.85 -38.22 7.17
CA PRO A 33 17.39 -37.98 8.50
C PRO A 33 17.99 -36.58 8.50
N ALA A 34 17.56 -35.77 9.48
CA ALA A 34 18.04 -34.41 9.59
C ALA A 34 19.56 -34.42 9.51
N PRO A 35 20.18 -33.58 8.66
CA PRO A 35 21.63 -33.52 8.57
C PRO A 35 22.17 -33.35 9.99
N LEU A 36 23.14 -34.21 10.36
CA LEU A 36 23.82 -34.12 11.65
C LEU A 36 24.24 -32.66 11.86
N ALA A 37 23.82 -32.08 12.98
CA ALA A 37 24.13 -30.70 13.29
C ALA A 37 25.65 -30.50 13.16
N PRO A 38 26.10 -29.43 12.47
CA PRO A 38 27.51 -29.18 12.30
C PRO A 38 28.20 -29.13 13.66
N ARG A 39 29.29 -29.88 13.81
CA ARG A 39 30.09 -29.88 15.04
C ARG A 39 30.55 -28.47 15.32
N THR A 40 30.41 -28.03 16.58
CA THR A 40 30.88 -26.72 17.00
C THR A 40 32.41 -26.68 17.05
N VAL A 41 33.02 -25.51 16.85
CA VAL A 41 34.48 -25.32 16.97
C VAL A 41 35.00 -25.86 18.30
N ALA A 42 34.24 -25.66 19.39
CA ALA A 42 34.56 -26.18 20.72
C ALA A 42 34.61 -27.71 20.78
N GLN A 43 33.70 -28.41 20.11
CA GLN A 43 33.72 -29.89 20.03
C GLN A 43 34.91 -30.40 19.21
N ILE A 44 35.25 -29.72 18.12
CA ILE A 44 36.41 -30.09 17.28
C ILE A 44 37.72 -29.89 18.06
N LEU A 45 37.82 -28.81 18.85
CA LEU A 45 38.97 -28.57 19.74
C LEU A 45 39.10 -29.64 20.83
N LEU A 46 37.98 -30.04 21.46
CA LEU A 46 37.98 -31.12 22.44
C LEU A 46 38.44 -32.45 21.82
N ASP A 47 37.96 -32.77 20.61
CA ASP A 47 38.38 -33.98 19.89
C ASP A 47 39.88 -33.94 19.55
N ARG A 48 40.40 -32.77 19.14
CA ARG A 48 41.84 -32.57 18.88
C ARG A 48 42.67 -32.80 20.13
N ASP A 49 42.29 -32.16 21.24
CA ASP A 49 43.03 -32.24 22.49
C ASP A 49 42.97 -33.66 23.09
N ALA A 50 41.84 -34.36 22.94
CA ALA A 50 41.71 -35.76 23.31
C ALA A 50 42.60 -36.68 22.45
N ALA A 51 42.67 -36.45 21.13
CA ALA A 51 43.53 -37.22 20.23
C ALA A 51 45.03 -36.99 20.53
N LEU A 52 45.41 -35.74 20.84
CA LEU A 52 46.76 -35.39 21.27
C LEU A 52 47.13 -36.11 22.58
N ALA A 53 46.25 -36.05 23.58
CA ALA A 53 46.47 -36.72 24.87
C ALA A 53 46.55 -38.25 24.73
N GLU A 54 45.70 -38.85 23.89
CA GLU A 54 45.77 -40.29 23.56
C GLU A 54 47.13 -40.63 22.93
N ARG A 55 47.60 -39.82 21.96
CA ARG A 55 48.90 -40.02 21.30
C ARG A 55 50.05 -39.93 22.31
N GLU A 56 50.09 -38.90 23.14
CA GLU A 56 51.15 -38.70 24.13
C GLU A 56 51.20 -39.85 25.15
N ALA A 57 50.03 -40.34 25.60
CA ALA A 57 49.96 -41.49 26.50
C ALA A 57 50.46 -42.80 25.85
N LEU A 58 50.16 -43.02 24.57
CA LEU A 58 50.65 -44.19 23.82
C LEU A 58 52.16 -44.09 23.50
N GLU A 59 52.66 -42.91 23.17
CA GLU A 59 54.09 -42.68 22.94
C GLU A 59 54.90 -42.85 24.24
N ALA A 60 54.34 -42.46 25.39
CA ALA A 60 54.97 -42.66 26.70
C ALA A 60 55.07 -44.14 27.10
N SER A 61 54.09 -44.98 26.76
CA SER A 61 54.11 -46.42 27.08
C SER A 61 55.03 -47.25 26.18
N ARG A 62 55.48 -46.66 25.06
CA ARG A 62 56.34 -47.34 24.06
C ARG A 62 57.67 -47.82 24.62
N ALA A 63 58.31 -47.03 25.48
CA ALA A 63 59.62 -47.39 26.06
C ALA A 63 59.55 -48.65 26.93
N ASP A 64 58.48 -48.80 27.72
CA ASP A 64 58.26 -49.97 28.57
C ASP A 64 57.96 -51.22 27.74
N LEU A 65 57.12 -51.08 26.70
CA LEU A 65 56.78 -52.17 25.80
C LEU A 65 57.99 -52.70 25.01
N VAL A 66 58.94 -51.83 24.65
CA VAL A 66 60.19 -52.24 23.97
C VAL A 66 61.08 -53.09 24.89
N LEU A 67 61.07 -52.83 26.19
CA LEU A 67 61.90 -53.54 27.16
C LEU A 67 61.26 -54.85 27.61
N ASN A 68 59.93 -54.86 27.78
CA ASN A 68 59.21 -55.93 28.49
C ASN A 68 58.19 -56.69 27.63
N GLY A 69 57.84 -56.18 26.44
CA GLY A 69 56.78 -56.69 25.58
C GLY A 69 57.26 -57.59 24.43
N SER A 70 56.30 -58.23 23.75
CA SER A 70 56.57 -58.98 22.53
C SER A 70 56.61 -58.07 21.29
N ALA A 71 57.15 -58.58 20.17
CA ALA A 71 57.14 -57.85 18.90
C ALA A 71 55.71 -57.56 18.39
N GLU A 72 54.75 -58.45 18.69
CA GLU A 72 53.33 -58.26 18.33
C GLU A 72 52.70 -57.12 19.13
N ASP A 73 53.01 -57.01 20.43
CA ASP A 73 52.53 -55.93 21.29
C ASP A 73 53.03 -54.56 20.80
N LEU A 74 54.32 -54.49 20.42
CA LEU A 74 54.92 -53.26 19.90
C LEU A 74 54.27 -52.82 18.58
N LEU A 75 54.00 -53.77 17.67
CA LEU A 75 53.33 -53.49 16.41
C LEU A 75 51.88 -53.02 16.61
N ALA A 76 51.16 -53.62 17.58
CA ALA A 76 49.83 -53.18 17.96
C ALA A 76 49.84 -51.75 18.54
N LEU A 77 50.82 -51.42 19.38
CA LEU A 77 50.99 -50.07 19.94
C LEU A 77 51.32 -49.05 18.84
N ASP A 78 52.27 -49.34 17.96
CA ASP A 78 52.65 -48.44 16.86
C ASP A 78 51.47 -48.21 15.90
N THR A 79 50.63 -49.23 15.67
CA THR A 79 49.37 -49.09 14.90
C THR A 79 48.40 -48.13 15.59
N ARG A 80 48.26 -48.21 16.91
CA ARG A 80 47.40 -47.27 17.67
C ARG A 80 47.96 -45.85 17.66
N ILE A 81 49.27 -45.68 17.76
CA ILE A 81 49.93 -44.36 17.65
C ILE A 81 49.67 -43.76 16.26
N ALA A 82 49.80 -44.56 15.20
CA ALA A 82 49.50 -44.12 13.83
C ALA A 82 48.03 -43.69 13.67
N LEU A 83 47.09 -44.46 14.22
CA LEU A 83 45.67 -44.10 14.21
C LEU A 83 45.39 -42.81 15.01
N ALA A 84 46.03 -42.63 16.18
CA ALA A 84 45.89 -41.42 16.98
C ALA A 84 46.43 -40.18 16.23
N LYS A 85 47.54 -40.31 15.49
CA LYS A 85 48.08 -39.25 14.62
C LYS A 85 47.09 -38.86 13.52
N ILE A 86 46.52 -39.85 12.83
CA ILE A 86 45.50 -39.59 11.79
C ILE A 86 44.29 -38.87 12.39
N LYS A 87 43.81 -39.27 13.57
CA LYS A 87 42.70 -38.59 14.26
C LYS A 87 43.05 -37.14 14.61
N GLN A 88 44.27 -36.90 15.09
CA GLN A 88 44.76 -35.55 15.39
C GLN A 88 44.79 -34.69 14.13
N ASP A 89 45.42 -35.16 13.05
CA ASP A 89 45.52 -34.44 11.76
C ASP A 89 44.12 -34.13 11.20
N GLN A 90 43.19 -35.08 11.32
CA GLN A 90 41.80 -34.89 10.93
C GLN A 90 41.12 -33.79 11.77
N ALA A 91 41.30 -33.80 13.10
CA ALA A 91 40.72 -32.79 13.98
C ALA A 91 41.33 -31.40 13.75
N GLU A 92 42.64 -31.31 13.50
CA GLU A 92 43.32 -30.06 13.14
C GLU A 92 42.81 -29.49 11.82
N THR A 93 42.66 -30.35 10.80
CA THR A 93 42.10 -29.94 9.50
C THR A 93 40.65 -29.45 9.66
N GLN A 94 39.83 -30.17 10.42
CA GLN A 94 38.44 -29.76 10.71
C GLN A 94 38.39 -28.43 11.45
N HIS A 95 39.30 -28.21 12.40
CA HIS A 95 39.37 -26.97 13.17
C HIS A 95 39.76 -25.78 12.29
N ALA A 96 40.76 -25.94 11.41
CA ALA A 96 41.17 -24.89 10.47
C ALA A 96 40.04 -24.51 9.52
N VAL A 97 39.30 -25.49 8.98
CA VAL A 97 38.12 -25.25 8.14
C VAL A 97 37.03 -24.51 8.91
N ALA A 98 36.76 -24.91 10.16
CA ALA A 98 35.71 -24.30 10.97
C ALA A 98 36.04 -22.83 11.33
N ILE A 99 37.30 -22.52 11.64
CA ILE A 99 37.75 -21.13 11.88
C ILE A 99 37.56 -20.28 10.63
N SER A 100 37.99 -20.76 9.46
CA SER A 100 37.86 -20.00 8.21
C SER A 100 36.38 -19.74 7.88
N ALA A 101 35.53 -20.76 8.02
CA ALA A 101 34.09 -20.62 7.81
C ALA A 101 33.45 -19.63 8.81
N GLU A 102 33.88 -19.64 10.07
CA GLU A 102 33.39 -18.67 11.07
C GLU A 102 33.86 -17.24 10.75
N ALA A 103 35.10 -17.06 10.30
CA ALA A 103 35.63 -15.76 9.90
C ALA A 103 34.87 -15.20 8.68
N GLU A 104 34.60 -16.04 7.67
CA GLU A 104 33.79 -15.67 6.51
C GLU A 104 32.36 -15.28 6.91
N ALA A 105 31.70 -16.11 7.74
CA ALA A 105 30.36 -15.83 8.22
C ALA A 105 30.28 -14.52 9.02
N ARG A 106 31.29 -14.23 9.85
CA ARG A 106 31.40 -12.95 10.58
C ARG A 106 31.58 -11.78 9.63
N ALA A 107 32.46 -11.90 8.63
CA ALA A 107 32.69 -10.85 7.63
C ALA A 107 31.43 -10.55 6.80
N GLU A 108 30.70 -11.59 6.37
CA GLU A 108 29.42 -11.43 5.68
C GLU A 108 28.36 -10.75 6.56
N ALA A 109 28.25 -11.15 7.83
CA ALA A 109 27.33 -10.54 8.78
C ALA A 109 27.65 -9.06 9.02
N GLU A 110 28.94 -8.71 9.15
CA GLU A 110 29.39 -7.32 9.28
C GLU A 110 29.08 -6.50 8.03
N ALA A 111 29.36 -7.03 6.84
CA ALA A 111 29.03 -6.37 5.57
C ALA A 111 27.52 -6.10 5.43
N GLU A 112 26.69 -7.08 5.79
CA GLU A 112 25.23 -6.91 5.78
C GLU A 112 24.76 -5.89 6.83
N GLN A 113 25.39 -5.86 8.01
CA GLN A 113 25.09 -4.83 9.02
C GLN A 113 25.46 -3.43 8.54
N VAL A 114 26.60 -3.26 7.86
CA VAL A 114 26.99 -1.99 7.23
C VAL A 114 25.95 -1.58 6.18
N ARG A 115 25.53 -2.51 5.32
CA ARG A 115 24.49 -2.27 4.30
C ARG A 115 23.17 -1.81 4.94
N ARG A 116 22.69 -2.51 5.98
CA ARG A 116 21.46 -2.17 6.70
C ARG A 116 21.54 -0.79 7.37
N ARG A 117 22.68 -0.45 7.97
CA ARG A 117 22.90 0.88 8.58
C ARG A 117 22.87 1.99 7.52
N ALA A 118 23.48 1.77 6.36
CA ALA A 118 23.45 2.71 5.25
C ALA A 118 22.03 2.92 4.71
N LEU A 119 21.27 1.84 4.48
CA LEU A 119 19.86 1.91 4.06
C LEU A 119 18.99 2.64 5.08
N ARG A 120 19.16 2.35 6.38
CA ARG A 120 18.43 3.05 7.44
C ARG A 120 18.72 4.55 7.42
N LYS A 121 20.00 4.95 7.27
CA LYS A 121 20.39 6.37 7.19
C LYS A 121 19.74 7.06 5.98
N ALA A 122 19.76 6.40 4.81
CA ALA A 122 19.11 6.92 3.61
C ALA A 122 17.59 7.06 3.79
N GLY A 123 16.93 6.06 4.39
CA GLY A 123 15.51 6.09 4.71
C GLY A 123 15.13 7.22 5.66
N MET A 124 15.92 7.45 6.72
CA MET A 124 15.70 8.57 7.64
C MET A 124 15.83 9.94 6.95
N LYS A 125 16.80 10.09 6.04
CA LYS A 125 16.96 11.32 5.26
C LYS A 125 15.77 11.54 4.33
N ALA A 126 15.35 10.51 3.60
CA ALA A 126 14.18 10.60 2.72
C ALA A 126 12.91 10.92 3.50
N SER A 127 12.70 10.30 4.67
CA SER A 127 11.57 10.59 5.56
C SER A 127 11.55 12.06 6.02
N ALA A 128 12.71 12.64 6.35
CA ALA A 128 12.80 14.05 6.72
C ALA A 128 12.47 14.99 5.54
N GLU A 129 12.87 14.65 4.31
CA GLU A 129 12.50 15.43 3.12
C GLU A 129 11.00 15.32 2.80
N VAL A 130 10.40 14.13 2.97
CA VAL A 130 8.95 13.96 2.83
C VAL A 130 8.19 14.82 3.84
N ALA A 131 8.66 14.93 5.09
CA ALA A 131 8.04 15.80 6.08
C ALA A 131 8.06 17.28 5.64
N LYS A 132 9.19 17.77 5.11
CA LYS A 132 9.27 19.14 4.55
C LYS A 132 8.32 19.35 3.37
N LEU A 133 8.20 18.37 2.48
CA LEU A 133 7.27 18.43 1.35
C LEU A 133 5.81 18.43 1.82
N ALA A 134 5.50 17.71 2.89
CA ALA A 134 4.17 17.72 3.50
C ALA A 134 3.82 19.11 4.08
N ASP A 135 4.77 19.76 4.77
CA ASP A 135 4.59 21.14 5.27
C ASP A 135 4.40 22.14 4.12
N GLN A 136 5.19 22.01 3.04
CA GLN A 136 5.04 22.84 1.84
C GLN A 136 3.67 22.63 1.18
N TYR A 137 3.22 21.38 1.06
CA TYR A 137 1.89 21.06 0.56
C TYR A 137 0.82 21.78 1.37
N LEU A 138 0.87 21.69 2.72
CA LEU A 138 -0.11 22.33 3.58
C LEU A 138 -0.15 23.85 3.36
N ALA A 139 1.02 24.50 3.33
CA ALA A 139 1.11 25.93 3.08
C ALA A 139 0.51 26.34 1.72
N MET A 140 0.83 25.59 0.65
CA MET A 140 0.30 25.86 -0.69
C MET A 140 -1.21 25.56 -0.78
N ALA A 141 -1.68 24.49 -0.14
CA ALA A 141 -3.09 24.12 -0.13
C ALA A 141 -3.94 25.15 0.63
N THR A 142 -3.47 25.66 1.77
CA THR A 142 -4.14 26.76 2.48
C THR A 142 -4.19 28.04 1.65
N ALA A 143 -3.07 28.44 1.05
CA ALA A 143 -3.04 29.62 0.18
C ALA A 143 -3.98 29.48 -1.03
N LEU A 144 -4.08 28.29 -1.61
CA LEU A 144 -5.02 27.98 -2.68
C LEU A 144 -6.47 28.00 -2.18
N ALA A 145 -6.76 27.44 -1.01
CA ALA A 145 -8.08 27.48 -0.40
C ALA A 145 -8.55 28.93 -0.15
N ASP A 146 -7.67 29.83 0.30
CA ASP A 146 -7.99 31.26 0.46
C ASP A 146 -8.32 31.93 -0.89
N LEU A 147 -7.62 31.57 -1.97
CA LEU A 147 -7.93 32.04 -3.32
C LEU A 147 -9.29 31.52 -3.80
N LEU A 148 -9.56 30.23 -3.62
CA LEU A 148 -10.83 29.60 -4.00
C LEU A 148 -12.01 30.16 -3.17
N GLY A 149 -11.77 30.49 -1.90
CA GLY A 149 -12.73 31.18 -1.03
C GLY A 149 -13.13 32.55 -1.57
N ARG A 150 -12.16 33.35 -2.01
CA ARG A 150 -12.42 34.65 -2.65
C ARG A 150 -13.18 34.49 -3.97
N LEU A 151 -12.82 33.50 -4.80
CA LEU A 151 -13.57 33.21 -6.03
C LEU A 151 -15.04 32.89 -5.73
N ARG A 152 -15.31 32.01 -4.76
CA ARG A 152 -16.67 31.65 -4.36
C ARG A 152 -17.47 32.84 -3.84
N GLU A 153 -16.83 33.75 -3.11
CA GLU A 153 -17.49 34.98 -2.65
C GLU A 153 -17.87 35.88 -3.82
N HIS A 154 -16.98 36.07 -4.80
CA HIS A 154 -17.29 36.83 -6.01
C HIS A 154 -18.39 36.17 -6.85
N GLU A 155 -18.37 34.84 -6.99
CA GLU A 155 -19.43 34.06 -7.65
C GLU A 155 -20.79 34.30 -6.97
N ARG A 156 -20.82 34.34 -5.63
CA ARG A 156 -22.04 34.65 -4.86
C ARG A 156 -22.55 36.06 -5.13
N VAL A 157 -21.67 37.06 -5.12
CA VAL A 157 -22.03 38.46 -5.41
C VAL A 157 -22.59 38.60 -6.83
N ILE A 158 -21.97 37.94 -7.81
CA ILE A 158 -22.48 37.93 -9.20
C ILE A 158 -23.87 37.27 -9.26
N ALA A 159 -24.05 36.13 -8.59
CA ALA A 159 -25.34 35.45 -8.56
C ALA A 159 -26.44 36.31 -7.91
N GLU A 160 -26.14 36.98 -6.79
CA GLU A 160 -27.06 37.89 -6.11
C GLU A 160 -27.41 39.11 -6.98
N ALA A 161 -26.43 39.71 -7.65
CA ALA A 161 -26.66 40.80 -8.60
C ALA A 161 -27.57 40.37 -9.75
N ASN A 162 -27.34 39.16 -10.30
CA ASN A 162 -28.14 38.61 -11.39
C ASN A 162 -29.58 38.23 -10.97
N GLN A 163 -29.80 37.92 -9.70
CA GLN A 163 -31.15 37.70 -9.16
C GLN A 163 -31.94 39.01 -8.99
N ASN A 164 -31.26 40.15 -8.88
CA ASN A 164 -31.84 41.46 -8.60
C ASN A 164 -31.64 42.44 -9.77
N LEU A 165 -31.68 41.96 -11.02
CA LEU A 165 -31.48 42.80 -12.20
C LEU A 165 -32.59 43.85 -12.37
N PRO A 166 -32.23 45.12 -12.66
CA PRO A 166 -33.20 46.10 -13.14
C PRO A 166 -33.87 45.65 -14.45
N GLU A 167 -35.09 46.14 -14.69
CA GLU A 167 -35.81 45.84 -15.93
C GLU A 167 -35.01 46.31 -17.16
N GLY A 168 -34.79 45.39 -18.11
CA GLY A 168 -34.02 45.64 -19.33
C GLY A 168 -32.50 45.63 -19.17
N ALA A 169 -31.95 45.38 -17.97
CA ALA A 169 -30.51 45.25 -17.77
C ALA A 169 -29.99 43.87 -18.20
N GLU A 170 -28.80 43.84 -18.81
CA GLU A 170 -28.12 42.59 -19.14
C GLU A 170 -27.52 41.93 -17.87
N PRO A 171 -27.51 40.59 -17.78
CA PRO A 171 -26.87 39.88 -16.68
C PRO A 171 -25.36 40.16 -16.59
N VAL A 172 -24.86 40.25 -15.35
CA VAL A 172 -23.42 40.30 -15.05
C VAL A 172 -22.78 38.97 -15.47
N PRO A 173 -21.70 38.98 -16.27
CA PRO A 173 -21.02 37.76 -16.69
C PRO A 173 -20.36 37.06 -15.48
N PRO A 174 -20.19 35.73 -15.53
CA PRO A 174 -19.69 34.93 -14.41
C PRO A 174 -18.23 35.17 -14.01
N GLY A 175 -17.48 36.02 -14.74
CA GLY A 175 -16.10 36.38 -14.42
C GLY A 175 -15.05 35.30 -14.77
N GLU A 176 -15.45 34.05 -14.97
CA GLU A 176 -14.61 32.96 -15.43
C GLU A 176 -15.00 32.45 -16.83
N PRO A 177 -14.06 31.87 -17.60
CA PRO A 177 -14.37 31.25 -18.88
C PRO A 177 -15.40 30.14 -18.71
N HIS A 178 -16.47 30.20 -19.50
CA HIS A 178 -17.48 29.16 -19.51
C HIS A 178 -16.85 27.84 -19.97
N ASN A 179 -16.91 26.83 -19.10
CA ASN A 179 -16.33 25.51 -19.31
C ASN A 179 -17.38 24.41 -19.50
N GLY A 180 -18.64 24.81 -19.60
CA GLY A 180 -19.76 23.97 -19.99
C GLY A 180 -20.01 23.99 -21.49
N ASN A 181 -20.79 23.04 -21.97
CA ASN A 181 -21.32 23.09 -23.33
C ASN A 181 -22.76 23.58 -23.26
N PRO A 182 -23.16 24.61 -24.02
CA PRO A 182 -24.58 24.93 -24.15
C PRO A 182 -25.31 23.70 -24.71
N GLY A 183 -26.49 23.41 -24.18
CA GLY A 183 -27.27 22.27 -24.63
C GLY A 183 -27.71 22.50 -26.07
N THR A 184 -27.53 21.51 -26.94
CA THR A 184 -28.12 21.58 -28.27
C THR A 184 -29.64 21.44 -28.11
N PRO A 185 -30.46 22.38 -28.62
CA PRO A 185 -31.90 22.25 -28.57
C PRO A 185 -32.32 21.00 -29.37
N SER A 186 -32.96 20.01 -28.73
CA SER A 186 -33.50 18.85 -29.48
C SER A 186 -34.82 19.16 -30.13
N TYR A 187 -35.73 19.81 -29.40
CA TYR A 187 -37.05 20.19 -29.89
C TYR A 187 -37.65 21.26 -28.97
N TYR A 188 -38.60 22.01 -29.52
CA TYR A 188 -39.45 22.92 -28.75
C TYR A 188 -40.71 22.17 -28.35
N GLU A 189 -41.05 22.18 -27.06
CA GLU A 189 -42.33 21.69 -26.59
C GLU A 189 -43.22 22.90 -26.26
N THR A 190 -44.42 22.94 -26.83
CA THR A 190 -45.42 23.96 -26.45
C THR A 190 -46.06 23.54 -25.12
N GLN A 191 -45.59 24.12 -24.02
CA GLN A 191 -46.27 24.04 -22.74
C GLN A 191 -47.43 25.04 -22.71
N TYR A 192 -48.43 24.79 -21.87
CA TYR A 192 -49.58 25.68 -21.73
C TYR A 192 -49.63 26.20 -20.30
N ASP A 193 -49.41 27.50 -20.14
CA ASP A 193 -49.71 28.15 -18.87
C ASP A 193 -51.23 28.31 -18.78
N VAL A 194 -51.82 27.73 -17.74
CA VAL A 194 -53.24 27.91 -17.44
C VAL A 194 -53.38 29.21 -16.66
N VAL A 195 -53.80 30.27 -17.34
CA VAL A 195 -54.09 31.54 -16.68
C VAL A 195 -55.59 31.64 -16.48
N ARG A 196 -56.01 31.86 -15.23
CA ARG A 196 -57.41 32.15 -14.90
C ARG A 196 -57.69 33.61 -15.20
N LEU A 197 -58.71 33.86 -16.01
CA LEU A 197 -59.17 35.20 -16.37
C LEU A 197 -60.55 35.46 -15.75
N ASN A 198 -60.82 36.71 -15.40
CA ASN A 198 -62.17 37.14 -15.09
C ASN A 198 -63.03 37.15 -16.38
N PRO A 199 -64.38 37.20 -16.28
CA PRO A 199 -65.28 37.21 -17.45
C PRO A 199 -65.03 38.36 -18.44
N ASP A 200 -64.42 39.45 -17.98
CA ASP A 200 -64.06 40.63 -18.77
C ASP A 200 -62.71 40.48 -19.51
N GLY A 201 -62.03 39.32 -19.37
CA GLY A 201 -60.75 39.03 -20.00
C GLY A 201 -59.52 39.53 -19.24
N SER A 202 -59.69 40.19 -18.09
CA SER A 202 -58.57 40.59 -17.23
C SER A 202 -57.95 39.40 -16.48
N ARG A 203 -56.65 39.47 -16.15
CA ARG A 203 -56.00 38.44 -15.32
C ARG A 203 -56.63 38.40 -13.94
N ALA A 204 -57.09 37.22 -13.52
CA ALA A 204 -57.69 37.05 -12.20
C ALA A 204 -56.62 37.24 -11.12
N GLY A 205 -56.88 38.15 -10.19
CA GLY A 205 -56.05 38.32 -9.01
C GLY A 205 -56.35 37.27 -7.94
N VAL A 206 -55.54 37.24 -6.88
CA VAL A 206 -55.70 36.29 -5.75
C VAL A 206 -57.07 36.41 -5.06
N THR A 207 -57.76 37.54 -5.22
CA THR A 207 -59.07 37.83 -4.60
C THR A 207 -60.28 37.56 -5.52
N SER A 208 -60.10 36.98 -6.71
CA SER A 208 -61.21 36.75 -7.65
C SER A 208 -62.14 35.61 -7.21
N THR A 209 -63.46 35.81 -7.38
CA THR A 209 -64.50 34.85 -6.97
C THR A 209 -64.46 33.57 -7.81
N PRO A 210 -64.32 32.36 -7.21
CA PRO A 210 -64.00 31.11 -7.94
C PRO A 210 -64.99 30.67 -9.01
N GLY A 211 -66.27 31.06 -8.91
CA GLY A 211 -67.35 30.53 -9.73
C GLY A 211 -67.54 31.14 -11.12
N LYS A 212 -66.76 32.16 -11.50
CA LYS A 212 -66.88 32.87 -12.80
C LYS A 212 -65.56 33.02 -13.54
N LEU A 213 -64.56 32.19 -13.25
CA LEU A 213 -63.26 32.27 -13.90
C LEU A 213 -63.26 31.48 -15.21
N VAL A 214 -62.69 32.08 -16.24
CA VAL A 214 -62.45 31.45 -17.53
C VAL A 214 -60.99 31.01 -17.57
N GLU A 215 -60.75 29.71 -17.70
CA GLU A 215 -59.39 29.19 -17.85
C GLU A 215 -58.94 29.38 -19.30
N LYS A 216 -57.90 30.18 -19.52
CA LYS A 216 -57.27 30.36 -20.82
C LYS A 216 -55.90 29.70 -20.81
N ARG A 217 -55.70 28.75 -21.72
CA ARG A 217 -54.40 28.14 -21.98
C ARG A 217 -53.60 29.05 -22.89
N ILE A 218 -52.48 29.57 -22.40
CA ILE A 218 -51.56 30.38 -23.21
C ILE A 218 -50.41 29.48 -23.63
N PRO A 219 -50.21 29.24 -24.94
CA PRO A 219 -49.08 28.45 -25.41
C PRO A 219 -47.77 29.19 -25.09
N LYS A 220 -46.81 28.45 -24.56
CA LYS A 220 -45.45 28.89 -24.26
C LYS A 220 -44.52 27.84 -24.81
N GLU A 221 -43.73 28.21 -25.81
CA GLU A 221 -42.69 27.32 -26.32
C GLU A 221 -41.55 27.24 -25.30
N VAL A 222 -41.28 26.04 -24.81
CA VAL A 222 -40.20 25.74 -23.88
C VAL A 222 -39.20 24.84 -24.61
N CYS A 223 -37.95 25.28 -24.66
CA CYS A 223 -36.86 24.52 -25.26
C CYS A 223 -36.48 23.35 -24.34
N ILE A 224 -36.50 22.12 -24.87
CA ILE A 224 -36.03 20.93 -24.15
C ILE A 224 -34.71 20.46 -24.81
N PRO A 225 -33.58 20.44 -24.07
CA PRO A 225 -32.29 20.03 -24.60
C PRO A 225 -32.16 18.50 -24.73
N ALA A 226 -31.43 18.03 -25.75
CA ALA A 226 -31.40 16.63 -26.20
C ALA A 226 -30.62 15.67 -25.30
N THR A 227 -29.49 16.11 -24.75
CA THR A 227 -28.50 15.36 -23.94
C THR A 227 -27.32 16.31 -23.64
N PRO A 228 -26.50 16.04 -22.62
CA PRO A 228 -26.22 17.01 -21.57
C PRO A 228 -25.44 18.23 -22.04
N SER A 229 -25.97 19.42 -21.74
CA SER A 229 -25.11 20.57 -21.47
C SER A 229 -24.29 20.21 -20.24
N ILE A 230 -22.97 20.03 -20.40
CA ILE A 230 -22.06 19.99 -19.24
C ILE A 230 -22.33 21.30 -18.50
N PRO A 231 -22.89 21.27 -17.28
CA PRO A 231 -23.16 22.51 -16.58
C PRO A 231 -21.81 23.14 -16.28
N HIS A 232 -21.77 24.46 -16.43
CA HIS A 232 -20.61 25.21 -15.98
C HIS A 232 -20.31 24.85 -14.52
N THR A 233 -19.09 24.38 -14.29
CA THR A 233 -18.62 24.07 -12.94
C THR A 233 -17.59 25.12 -12.57
N PRO A 234 -17.86 25.94 -11.54
CA PRO A 234 -16.95 27.02 -11.18
C PRO A 234 -15.59 26.48 -10.75
N LEU A 235 -14.53 27.22 -11.03
CA LEU A 235 -13.18 26.85 -10.61
C LEU A 235 -13.09 26.61 -9.10
N SER A 236 -13.85 27.36 -8.30
CA SER A 236 -13.97 27.19 -6.85
C SER A 236 -14.56 25.82 -6.44
N GLY A 237 -15.34 25.17 -7.30
CA GLY A 237 -16.01 23.89 -7.04
C GLY A 237 -15.26 22.65 -7.51
N ARG A 238 -14.16 22.80 -8.26
CA ARG A 238 -13.45 21.68 -8.91
C ARG A 238 -12.40 20.98 -8.04
N PRO A 239 -11.47 21.69 -7.37
CA PRO A 239 -10.38 21.03 -6.67
C PRO A 239 -10.86 20.43 -5.35
N TYR A 240 -10.25 19.32 -4.96
CA TYR A 240 -10.32 18.75 -3.62
C TYR A 240 -8.93 18.81 -3.00
N LEU A 241 -8.81 19.48 -1.86
CA LEU A 241 -7.54 19.63 -1.14
C LEU A 241 -7.62 18.82 0.16
N PRO A 242 -7.08 17.60 0.20
CA PRO A 242 -7.13 16.78 1.41
C PRO A 242 -6.33 17.39 2.57
N GLY A 243 -6.84 17.21 3.79
CA GLY A 243 -6.03 17.40 4.99
C GLY A 243 -4.97 16.30 5.10
N LEU A 244 -3.87 16.60 5.77
CA LEU A 244 -2.84 15.62 6.10
C LEU A 244 -3.16 14.94 7.44
N GLY A 245 -3.36 13.62 7.42
CA GLY A 245 -3.69 12.81 8.59
C GLY A 245 -4.89 11.90 8.34
N ALA A 246 -4.99 10.80 9.11
CA ALA A 246 -6.07 9.83 8.95
C ALA A 246 -7.46 10.47 9.11
N ASP A 247 -7.58 11.37 10.10
CA ASP A 247 -8.84 12.03 10.48
C ASP A 247 -8.85 13.53 10.15
N ALA A 248 -7.90 14.00 9.34
CA ALA A 248 -7.84 15.40 8.97
C ALA A 248 -8.99 15.76 8.02
N SER A 249 -9.74 16.81 8.39
CA SER A 249 -10.76 17.38 7.51
C SER A 249 -10.11 17.95 6.25
N PRO A 250 -10.79 17.92 5.09
CA PRO A 250 -10.27 18.53 3.89
C PRO A 250 -10.09 20.03 4.07
N ILE A 251 -9.00 20.57 3.52
CA ILE A 251 -8.69 22.00 3.50
C ILE A 251 -9.67 22.71 2.55
N TRP A 252 -10.06 22.05 1.47
CA TRP A 252 -11.05 22.56 0.52
C TRP A 252 -11.84 21.44 -0.15
N GLY A 253 -13.12 21.72 -0.42
CA GLY A 253 -14.06 20.81 -1.07
C GLY A 253 -14.72 19.82 -0.08
N ALA A 254 -15.83 19.22 -0.52
CA ALA A 254 -16.47 18.13 0.22
C ALA A 254 -15.92 16.79 -0.28
N ARG A 255 -15.71 15.82 0.61
CA ARG A 255 -15.51 14.43 0.19
C ARG A 255 -16.79 13.94 -0.46
N HIS A 256 -16.76 13.66 -1.76
CA HIS A 256 -17.86 12.99 -2.42
C HIS A 256 -17.71 11.48 -2.21
N TYR A 257 -18.55 10.93 -1.34
CA TYR A 257 -18.70 9.48 -1.23
C TYR A 257 -19.64 9.01 -2.35
N ILE A 258 -19.12 8.21 -3.28
CA ILE A 258 -19.95 7.50 -4.26
C ILE A 258 -19.96 6.04 -3.82
N ASN A 259 -21.14 5.50 -3.49
CA ASN A 259 -21.33 4.10 -3.07
C ASN A 259 -20.52 3.67 -1.84
N GLY A 260 -20.24 4.58 -0.90
CA GLY A 260 -19.52 4.25 0.35
C GLY A 260 -17.99 4.16 0.21
N GLU A 261 -17.45 4.41 -0.99
CA GLU A 261 -16.00 4.49 -1.23
C GLU A 261 -15.56 5.95 -1.42
N THR A 262 -14.40 6.29 -0.86
CA THR A 262 -13.73 7.57 -1.10
C THR A 262 -13.13 7.60 -2.51
N ARG A 263 -13.57 8.53 -3.35
CA ARG A 263 -12.86 8.93 -4.58
C ARG A 263 -12.19 10.28 -4.40
#